data_AF-A0A0G9L1K6-F1
#
_entry.id   AF-A0A0G9L1K6-F1
#
_cell.length_a   1.000
_cell.length_b   1.000
_cell.length_c   1.000
_cell.angle_alpha   90.00
_cell.angle_beta   90.00
_cell.angle_gamma   90.00
#
_symmetry.space_group_name_H-M   'P 1'
#
loop_
_entity.id
_entity.type
_entity.pdbx_description
1 polymer ?
#
loop_
_entity_poly.entity_id
_entity_poly.type
_entity_poly.pdbx_seq_one_letter_code
_entity_poly.pdbx_strand_id
1 'polypeptide(L)'
;MFIEDDFIELNSKFYTTCKPTSRIVTLLSVPIVLFIAVLLCYIGIFPLNVEIHSVILIGIILFIYLFFVKHNAYYVSCKFKTQYEDLAYNLKEYINNNLLTIGETTKANGSVDDFLQDYTSNIRNTNLSTIASGIFPTLGILGTFISIALSMPDFTAGTTQALESEITVLLGGVGTAFYVSIYGIFLSIWWIFFEKFGMSRFDHDSFVIKESTKSFFWTRIDIESIHIKSNLDNFTKMSNVFNQLTSSDILETINNSIERRFKALDELLNKELILSSKLDENIQMLNSMSKDISSTLNSFEKQKNLYTLSAELLNANIIKLNSHMDNLSSENLKSIYTNIVKSIETMKNDMEKIEWKFKKEIDEYDEKITHKLQNSLELIDVETSKIVKDLSEFKELSK
;
A
#
# COMPACT_ATOMS: atom_id res chain seq x y z
N MET A 1 -9.14 -16.86 25.16
CA MET A 1 -9.58 -18.25 24.93
C MET A 1 -10.95 -18.38 25.59
N PHE A 2 -11.97 -18.84 24.87
CA PHE A 2 -13.33 -18.91 25.41
C PHE A 2 -13.48 -20.09 26.38
N ILE A 3 -14.18 -19.87 27.49
CA ILE A 3 -14.37 -20.83 28.59
C ILE A 3 -15.74 -21.51 28.43
N GLU A 4 -15.92 -22.67 29.04
CA GLU A 4 -17.16 -23.49 28.95
C GLU A 4 -18.42 -22.73 29.41
N ASP A 5 -18.25 -21.80 30.36
CA ASP A 5 -19.33 -20.94 30.84
C ASP A 5 -19.88 -19.97 29.77
N ASP A 6 -19.08 -19.62 28.75
CA ASP A 6 -19.50 -18.77 27.64
C ASP A 6 -20.54 -19.47 26.72
N PHE A 7 -20.68 -20.79 26.84
CA PHE A 7 -21.59 -21.62 26.04
C PHE A 7 -22.80 -22.15 26.84
N ILE A 8 -23.09 -21.59 28.03
CA ILE A 8 -24.22 -22.04 28.88
C ILE A 8 -25.60 -21.80 28.21
N GLU A 9 -25.78 -20.69 27.47
CA GLU A 9 -27.05 -20.37 26.81
C GLU A 9 -27.44 -21.37 25.71
N LEU A 10 -26.44 -21.89 25.00
CA LEU A 10 -26.54 -22.94 24.00
C LEU A 10 -27.18 -24.22 24.58
N ASN A 11 -26.81 -24.55 25.82
CA ASN A 11 -27.20 -25.80 26.48
C ASN A 11 -28.70 -25.85 26.85
N SER A 12 -29.31 -24.73 27.21
CA SER A 12 -30.67 -24.68 27.78
C SER A 12 -31.81 -25.04 26.82
N LYS A 13 -31.64 -24.86 25.50
CA LYS A 13 -32.70 -25.07 24.48
C LYS A 13 -32.61 -26.40 23.73
N PHE A 14 -31.50 -27.13 23.86
CA PHE A 14 -31.23 -28.34 23.08
C PHE A 14 -31.51 -29.66 23.80
N TYR A 15 -31.65 -29.65 25.13
CA TYR A 15 -32.01 -30.83 25.92
C TYR A 15 -33.48 -31.25 25.67
N THR A 16 -33.69 -31.95 24.57
CA THR A 16 -34.91 -32.72 24.33
C THR A 16 -34.57 -34.19 24.46
N THR A 17 -35.43 -34.95 25.15
CA THR A 17 -35.32 -36.39 25.33
C THR A 17 -35.63 -37.13 24.03
N CYS A 18 -34.81 -36.95 22.99
CA CYS A 18 -34.93 -37.70 21.76
C CYS A 18 -34.17 -39.03 21.90
N LYS A 19 -34.86 -40.17 21.73
CA LYS A 19 -34.24 -41.50 21.73
C LYS A 19 -34.01 -41.98 20.29
N PRO A 20 -32.76 -42.10 19.80
CA PRO A 20 -32.48 -42.48 18.42
C PRO A 20 -33.04 -43.86 18.07
N THR A 21 -33.01 -44.80 19.02
CA THR A 21 -33.59 -46.14 18.88
C THR A 21 -35.10 -46.10 18.61
N SER A 22 -35.84 -45.19 19.25
CA SER A 22 -37.27 -45.01 19.01
C SER A 22 -37.56 -44.52 17.58
N ARG A 23 -36.69 -43.68 17.01
CA ARG A 23 -36.86 -43.15 15.65
C ARG A 23 -36.61 -44.22 14.58
N ILE A 24 -35.63 -45.10 14.80
CA ILE A 24 -35.41 -46.29 13.96
C ILE A 24 -36.65 -47.19 14.01
N VAL A 25 -37.19 -47.46 15.19
CA VAL A 25 -38.40 -48.29 15.32
C VAL A 25 -39.58 -47.68 14.57
N THR A 26 -39.80 -46.36 14.66
CA THR A 26 -40.86 -45.69 13.88
C THR A 26 -40.64 -45.84 12.37
N LEU A 27 -39.41 -45.63 11.87
CA LEU A 27 -39.06 -45.78 10.46
C LEU A 27 -39.32 -47.21 9.95
N LEU A 28 -38.97 -48.23 10.74
CA LEU A 28 -39.10 -49.64 10.37
C LEU A 28 -40.50 -50.21 10.58
N SER A 29 -41.31 -49.63 11.48
CA SER A 29 -42.59 -50.20 11.91
C SER A 29 -43.55 -50.49 10.75
N VAL A 30 -43.90 -49.48 9.95
CA VAL A 30 -44.89 -49.63 8.87
C VAL A 30 -44.38 -50.54 7.74
N PRO A 31 -43.14 -50.40 7.23
CA PRO A 31 -42.57 -51.33 6.27
C PRO A 31 -42.56 -52.81 6.72
N ILE A 32 -42.25 -53.06 8.00
CA ILE A 32 -42.25 -54.42 8.56
C ILE A 32 -43.67 -54.95 8.71
N VAL A 33 -44.62 -54.14 9.20
CA VAL A 33 -46.03 -54.55 9.31
C VAL A 33 -46.61 -54.90 7.93
N LEU A 34 -46.31 -54.11 6.90
CA LEU A 34 -46.71 -54.43 5.53
C LEU A 34 -46.06 -55.72 5.02
N PHE A 35 -44.79 -55.97 5.33
CA PHE A 35 -44.13 -57.23 4.96
C PHE A 35 -44.75 -58.44 5.68
N ILE A 36 -45.08 -58.31 6.96
CA ILE A 36 -45.80 -59.33 7.72
C ILE A 36 -47.18 -59.59 7.10
N ALA A 37 -47.90 -58.54 6.68
CA ALA A 37 -49.17 -58.70 5.99
C ALA A 37 -49.02 -59.51 4.69
N VAL A 38 -47.97 -59.25 3.90
CA VAL A 38 -47.64 -60.04 2.69
C VAL A 38 -47.34 -61.51 3.04
N LEU A 39 -46.63 -61.79 4.13
CA LEU A 39 -46.40 -63.16 4.61
C LEU A 39 -47.70 -63.86 5.03
N LEU A 40 -48.63 -63.15 5.67
CA LEU A 40 -49.94 -63.70 6.04
C LEU A 40 -50.81 -63.98 4.81
N CYS A 41 -50.71 -63.17 3.75
CA CYS A 41 -51.33 -63.46 2.46
C CYS A 41 -50.76 -64.73 1.82
N TYR A 42 -49.44 -64.93 1.87
CA TYR A 42 -48.81 -66.16 1.39
C TYR A 42 -49.27 -67.42 2.13
N ILE A 43 -49.50 -67.34 3.44
CA ILE A 43 -49.99 -68.47 4.25
C ILE A 43 -51.50 -68.74 4.03
N GLY A 44 -52.21 -67.87 3.29
CA GLY A 44 -53.62 -68.04 2.98
C GLY A 44 -54.59 -67.58 4.07
N ILE A 45 -54.12 -66.73 5.00
CA ILE A 45 -54.97 -66.13 6.05
C ILE A 45 -55.83 -65.00 5.47
N PHE A 46 -55.30 -64.28 4.47
CA PHE A 46 -56.01 -63.25 3.71
C PHE A 46 -56.34 -63.73 2.30
N PRO A 47 -57.42 -63.22 1.68
CA PRO A 47 -57.91 -63.68 0.37
C PRO A 47 -57.04 -63.23 -0.83
N LEU A 48 -55.80 -62.82 -0.60
CA LEU A 48 -54.86 -62.37 -1.62
C LEU A 48 -53.84 -63.48 -1.88
N ASN A 49 -53.87 -64.07 -3.07
CA ASN A 49 -52.86 -65.05 -3.47
C ASN A 49 -51.54 -64.33 -3.76
N VAL A 50 -50.47 -64.70 -3.05
CA VAL A 50 -49.12 -64.18 -3.26
C VAL A 50 -48.19 -65.35 -3.55
N GLU A 51 -47.39 -65.25 -4.62
CA GLU A 51 -46.39 -66.27 -4.97
C GLU A 51 -45.12 -66.12 -4.12
N ILE A 52 -44.44 -67.25 -3.89
CA ILE A 52 -43.22 -67.28 -3.06
C ILE A 52 -42.11 -66.38 -3.60
N HIS A 53 -41.97 -66.30 -4.92
CA HIS A 53 -40.96 -65.46 -5.57
C HIS A 53 -41.18 -63.98 -5.25
N SER A 54 -42.43 -63.51 -5.23
CA SER A 54 -42.77 -62.13 -4.88
C SER A 54 -42.47 -61.83 -3.41
N VAL A 55 -42.74 -62.77 -2.49
CA VAL A 55 -42.38 -62.64 -1.06
C VAL A 55 -40.88 -62.47 -0.88
N ILE A 56 -40.07 -63.30 -1.57
CA ILE A 56 -38.61 -63.23 -1.50
C ILE A 56 -38.10 -61.89 -2.04
N LEU A 57 -38.63 -61.43 -3.18
CA LEU A 57 -38.24 -60.15 -3.78
C LEU A 57 -38.56 -58.97 -2.85
N ILE A 58 -39.76 -58.94 -2.26
CA ILE A 58 -40.14 -57.93 -1.26
C ILE A 58 -39.21 -57.99 -0.05
N GLY A 59 -38.84 -59.19 0.41
CA GLY A 59 -37.89 -59.39 1.49
C GLY A 59 -36.49 -58.83 1.18
N ILE A 60 -36.00 -59.00 -0.05
CA ILE A 60 -34.73 -58.42 -0.51
C ILE A 60 -34.81 -56.88 -0.52
N ILE A 61 -35.91 -56.30 -1.01
CA ILE A 61 -36.12 -54.84 -0.99
C ILE A 61 -36.10 -54.32 0.45
N LEU A 62 -36.80 -55.00 1.37
CA LEU A 62 -36.81 -54.64 2.79
C LEU A 62 -35.41 -54.76 3.42
N PHE A 63 -34.65 -55.81 3.08
CA PHE A 63 -33.28 -55.99 3.55
C PHE A 63 -32.37 -54.83 3.12
N ILE A 64 -32.46 -54.41 1.85
CA ILE A 64 -31.74 -53.23 1.35
C ILE A 64 -32.19 -51.98 2.11
N TYR A 65 -33.49 -51.81 2.34
CA TYR A 65 -34.02 -50.68 3.11
C TYR A 65 -33.39 -50.55 4.51
N LEU A 66 -33.19 -51.66 5.23
CA LEU A 66 -32.55 -51.66 6.56
C LEU A 66 -31.15 -51.01 6.56
N PHE A 67 -30.38 -51.19 5.50
CA PHE A 67 -29.05 -50.57 5.37
C PHE A 67 -29.15 -49.04 5.26
N PHE A 68 -30.14 -48.54 4.51
CA PHE A 68 -30.34 -47.11 4.31
C PHE A 68 -30.89 -46.40 5.54
N VAL A 69 -31.69 -47.05 6.40
CA VAL A 69 -32.34 -46.42 7.57
C VAL A 69 -31.37 -45.65 8.48
N LYS A 70 -30.12 -46.12 8.63
CA LYS A 70 -29.09 -45.44 9.44
C LYS A 70 -28.70 -44.05 8.91
N HIS A 71 -28.94 -43.78 7.64
CA HIS A 71 -28.58 -42.53 6.96
C HIS A 71 -29.76 -41.58 6.78
N ASN A 72 -30.97 -41.98 7.20
CA ASN A 72 -32.16 -41.14 7.11
C ASN A 72 -32.06 -39.93 8.06
N ALA A 73 -32.43 -38.76 7.57
CA ALA A 73 -32.36 -37.50 8.31
C ALA A 73 -33.20 -37.50 9.60
N TYR A 74 -34.27 -38.28 9.67
CA TYR A 74 -35.10 -38.36 10.89
C TYR A 74 -34.39 -39.06 12.04
N TYR A 75 -33.57 -40.06 11.75
CA TYR A 75 -32.70 -40.70 12.73
C TYR A 75 -31.52 -39.80 13.07
N VAL A 76 -30.86 -39.27 12.04
CA VAL A 76 -29.66 -38.43 12.18
C VAL A 76 -29.94 -37.16 12.99
N SER A 77 -31.04 -36.46 12.75
CA SER A 77 -31.42 -35.27 13.53
C SER A 77 -31.57 -35.57 15.03
N CYS A 78 -32.13 -36.72 15.37
CA CYS A 78 -32.23 -37.17 16.76
C CYS A 78 -30.85 -37.51 17.34
N LYS A 79 -30.01 -38.22 16.58
CA LYS A 79 -28.64 -38.57 16.98
C LYS A 79 -27.78 -37.31 17.20
N PHE A 80 -27.90 -36.34 16.30
CA PHE A 80 -27.27 -35.03 16.40
C PHE A 80 -27.63 -34.31 17.71
N LYS A 81 -28.92 -34.30 18.10
CA LYS A 81 -29.32 -33.76 19.41
C LYS A 81 -28.75 -34.52 20.60
N THR A 82 -28.64 -35.84 20.52
CA THR A 82 -28.08 -36.62 21.64
C THR A 82 -26.58 -36.45 21.80
N GLN A 83 -25.87 -36.06 20.75
CA GLN A 83 -24.42 -35.81 20.77
C GLN A 83 -24.10 -34.33 20.96
N TYR A 84 -25.03 -33.57 21.53
CA TYR A 84 -24.88 -32.12 21.66
C TYR A 84 -23.66 -31.70 22.49
N GLU A 85 -23.35 -32.41 23.58
CA GLU A 85 -22.17 -32.13 24.42
C GLU A 85 -20.87 -32.28 23.63
N ASP A 86 -20.77 -33.34 22.82
CA ASP A 86 -19.63 -33.56 21.91
C ASP A 86 -19.57 -32.48 20.82
N LEU A 87 -20.71 -32.09 20.25
CA LEU A 87 -20.77 -30.98 19.29
C LEU A 87 -20.30 -29.66 19.92
N ALA A 88 -20.72 -29.35 21.15
CA ALA A 88 -20.33 -28.14 21.85
C ALA A 88 -18.82 -28.12 22.14
N TYR A 89 -18.26 -29.25 22.55
CA TYR A 89 -16.81 -29.42 22.74
C TYR A 89 -16.03 -29.18 21.43
N ASN A 90 -16.42 -29.85 20.34
CA ASN A 90 -15.76 -29.71 19.04
C ASN A 90 -15.92 -28.30 18.46
N LEU A 91 -17.08 -27.65 18.67
CA LEU A 91 -17.32 -26.28 18.23
C LEU A 91 -16.42 -25.30 18.99
N LYS A 92 -16.24 -25.50 20.30
CA LYS A 92 -15.32 -24.71 21.12
C LYS A 92 -13.88 -24.87 20.66
N GLU A 93 -13.45 -26.10 20.37
CA GLU A 93 -12.12 -26.38 19.83
C GLU A 93 -11.92 -25.70 18.47
N TYR A 94 -12.91 -25.79 17.58
CA TYR A 94 -12.91 -25.11 16.28
C TYR A 94 -12.80 -23.59 16.41
N ILE A 95 -13.56 -22.97 17.31
CA ILE A 95 -13.49 -21.52 17.57
C ILE A 95 -12.10 -21.12 18.08
N ASN A 96 -11.57 -21.85 19.07
CA ASN A 96 -10.29 -21.53 19.68
C ASN A 96 -9.09 -21.71 18.73
N ASN A 97 -9.15 -22.69 17.83
CA ASN A 97 -8.11 -22.93 16.83
C ASN A 97 -8.09 -21.86 15.71
N ASN A 98 -9.22 -21.17 15.50
CA ASN A 98 -9.38 -20.18 14.43
C ASN A 98 -9.45 -18.73 14.95
N LEU A 99 -8.97 -18.44 16.16
CA LEU A 99 -9.04 -17.07 16.70
C LEU A 99 -8.23 -16.07 15.89
N LEU A 100 -8.86 -14.96 15.53
CA LEU A 100 -8.25 -13.82 14.87
C LEU A 100 -8.57 -12.55 15.64
N THR A 101 -7.54 -11.81 16.04
CA THR A 101 -7.67 -10.52 16.72
C THR A 101 -7.55 -9.40 15.71
N ILE A 102 -8.57 -8.55 15.61
CA ILE A 102 -8.55 -7.33 14.80
C ILE A 102 -8.90 -6.16 15.73
N GLY A 103 -7.95 -5.24 15.90
CA GLY A 103 -8.08 -4.16 16.87
C GLY A 103 -8.09 -4.68 18.31
N GLU A 104 -9.14 -4.36 19.07
CA GLU A 104 -9.35 -4.80 20.46
C GLU A 104 -10.23 -6.05 20.57
N THR A 105 -10.77 -6.53 19.44
CA THR A 105 -11.74 -7.63 19.42
C THR A 105 -11.12 -8.91 18.86
N THR A 106 -11.33 -10.03 19.56
CA THR A 106 -10.90 -11.37 19.14
C THR A 106 -12.12 -12.22 18.85
N LYS A 107 -12.25 -12.72 17.62
CA LYS A 107 -13.31 -13.66 17.21
C LYS A 107 -12.73 -14.74 16.31
N ALA A 108 -13.44 -15.85 16.13
CA ALA A 108 -13.01 -16.91 15.23
C ALA A 108 -13.18 -16.51 13.76
N ASN A 109 -12.13 -16.80 12.97
CA ASN A 109 -12.08 -16.69 11.52
C ASN A 109 -12.60 -17.99 10.90
N GLY A 110 -13.89 -18.01 10.59
CA GLY A 110 -14.57 -19.17 10.02
C GLY A 110 -16.08 -18.96 10.05
N SER A 111 -16.83 -19.94 9.55
CA SER A 111 -18.28 -19.93 9.66
C SER A 111 -18.77 -21.13 10.46
N VAL A 112 -19.86 -20.93 11.20
CA VAL A 112 -20.56 -22.03 11.89
C VAL A 112 -21.09 -23.04 10.87
N ASP A 113 -21.46 -22.58 9.66
CA ASP A 113 -21.98 -23.44 8.60
C ASP A 113 -20.91 -24.45 8.14
N ASP A 114 -19.66 -24.01 7.96
CA ASP A 114 -18.55 -24.88 7.56
C ASP A 114 -18.27 -25.95 8.64
N PHE A 115 -18.25 -25.54 9.91
CA PHE A 115 -18.11 -26.46 11.04
C PHE A 115 -19.24 -27.49 11.08
N LEU A 116 -20.50 -27.04 11.00
CA LEU A 116 -21.67 -27.92 11.05
C LEU A 116 -21.69 -28.90 9.88
N GLN A 117 -21.27 -28.46 8.69
CA GLN A 117 -21.15 -29.30 7.51
C GLN A 117 -20.12 -30.42 7.73
N ASP A 118 -18.93 -30.09 8.23
CA ASP A 118 -17.87 -31.06 8.50
C ASP A 118 -18.30 -32.05 9.59
N TYR A 119 -18.81 -31.55 10.72
CA TYR A 119 -19.28 -32.38 11.83
C TYR A 119 -20.41 -33.34 11.41
N THR A 120 -21.39 -32.84 10.64
CA THR A 120 -22.55 -33.63 10.20
C THR A 120 -22.17 -34.66 9.14
N SER A 121 -21.14 -34.41 8.32
CA SER A 121 -20.68 -35.35 7.30
C SER A 121 -20.23 -36.70 7.88
N ASN A 122 -19.69 -36.68 9.10
CA ASN A 122 -19.28 -37.89 9.83
C ASN A 122 -20.48 -38.68 10.39
N ILE A 123 -21.62 -38.03 10.59
CA ILE A 123 -22.85 -38.64 11.14
C ILE A 123 -23.73 -39.19 10.01
N ARG A 124 -23.75 -38.52 8.85
CA ARG A 124 -24.64 -38.84 7.73
C ARG A 124 -23.94 -38.71 6.38
N ASN A 125 -24.08 -39.75 5.57
CA ASN A 125 -23.76 -39.69 4.14
C ASN A 125 -24.97 -39.19 3.34
N THR A 126 -24.94 -37.91 2.94
CA THR A 126 -26.03 -37.25 2.19
C THR A 126 -26.26 -37.89 0.82
N ASN A 127 -25.20 -38.35 0.15
CA ASN A 127 -25.31 -39.00 -1.15
C ASN A 127 -26.11 -40.30 -1.06
N LEU A 128 -25.80 -41.12 -0.05
CA LEU A 128 -26.50 -42.38 0.16
C LEU A 128 -27.96 -42.16 0.55
N SER A 129 -28.25 -41.16 1.40
CA SER A 129 -29.63 -40.82 1.77
C SER A 129 -30.48 -40.38 0.56
N THR A 130 -29.86 -39.63 -0.37
CA THR A 130 -30.53 -39.09 -1.55
C THR A 130 -30.82 -40.17 -2.61
N ILE A 131 -29.93 -41.15 -2.75
CA ILE A 131 -30.12 -42.27 -3.69
C ILE A 131 -31.31 -43.16 -3.29
N ALA A 132 -31.59 -43.29 -1.97
CA ALA A 132 -32.61 -44.21 -1.46
C ALA A 132 -34.01 -43.93 -2.04
N SER A 133 -34.40 -42.66 -2.21
CA SER A 133 -35.70 -42.31 -2.80
C SER A 133 -35.88 -42.81 -4.24
N GLY A 134 -34.78 -42.95 -4.99
CA GLY A 134 -34.81 -43.47 -6.36
C GLY A 134 -34.62 -44.99 -6.44
N ILE A 135 -33.91 -45.60 -5.48
CA ILE A 135 -33.57 -47.03 -5.57
C ILE A 135 -34.76 -47.95 -5.23
N PHE A 136 -35.64 -47.57 -4.29
CA PHE A 136 -36.75 -48.45 -3.90
C PHE A 136 -37.80 -48.65 -5.01
N PRO A 137 -38.24 -47.61 -5.74
CA PRO A 137 -39.17 -47.80 -6.85
C PRO A 137 -38.53 -48.58 -8.01
N THR A 138 -37.25 -48.33 -8.29
CA THR A 138 -36.53 -49.03 -9.37
C THR A 138 -36.32 -50.51 -9.03
N LEU A 139 -36.02 -50.85 -7.78
CA LEU A 139 -36.01 -52.24 -7.29
C LEU A 139 -37.41 -52.88 -7.34
N GLY A 140 -38.47 -52.12 -7.06
CA GLY A 140 -39.85 -52.59 -7.21
C GLY A 140 -40.21 -52.92 -8.67
N ILE A 141 -39.84 -52.05 -9.61
CA ILE A 141 -40.03 -52.26 -11.05
C ILE A 141 -39.20 -53.46 -11.53
N LEU A 142 -37.92 -53.54 -11.13
CA LEU A 142 -37.05 -54.68 -11.46
C LEU A 142 -37.63 -55.99 -10.92
N GLY A 143 -38.09 -55.98 -9.66
CA GLY A 143 -38.73 -57.15 -9.04
C GLY A 143 -40.01 -57.57 -9.77
N THR A 144 -40.77 -56.62 -10.31
CA THR A 144 -41.95 -56.93 -11.14
C THR A 144 -41.56 -57.70 -12.39
N PHE A 145 -40.52 -57.25 -13.12
CA PHE A 145 -40.05 -57.96 -14.31
C PHE A 145 -39.50 -59.35 -13.98
N ILE A 146 -38.77 -59.50 -12.88
CA ILE A 146 -38.27 -60.80 -12.42
C ILE A 146 -39.43 -61.72 -12.05
N SER A 147 -40.43 -61.22 -11.34
CA SER A 147 -41.61 -62.01 -10.94
C SER A 147 -42.39 -62.48 -12.17
N ILE A 148 -42.66 -61.60 -13.14
CA ILE A 148 -43.34 -61.99 -14.39
C ILE A 148 -42.53 -63.03 -15.17
N ALA A 149 -41.20 -62.86 -15.25
CA ALA A 149 -40.34 -63.80 -15.96
C ALA A 149 -40.35 -65.21 -15.32
N LEU A 150 -40.44 -65.29 -13.99
CA LEU A 150 -40.53 -66.56 -13.27
C LEU A 150 -41.91 -67.22 -13.37
N SER A 151 -42.97 -66.43 -13.45
CA SER A 151 -44.34 -66.94 -13.56
C SER A 151 -44.80 -67.19 -15.01
N MET A 152 -43.94 -66.97 -16.01
CA MET A 152 -44.25 -67.20 -17.42
C MET A 152 -44.18 -68.70 -17.76
N PRO A 153 -45.31 -69.35 -18.12
CA PRO A 153 -45.30 -70.76 -18.53
C PRO A 153 -44.81 -70.92 -19.98
N ASP A 154 -44.32 -72.11 -20.33
CA ASP A 154 -43.75 -72.41 -21.65
C ASP A 154 -44.78 -72.58 -22.79
N PHE A 155 -46.08 -72.41 -22.52
CA PHE A 155 -47.18 -72.50 -23.50
C PHE A 155 -47.09 -73.70 -24.47
N THR A 156 -46.81 -74.89 -23.94
CA THR A 156 -46.66 -76.13 -24.74
C THR A 156 -47.91 -77.03 -24.70
N ALA A 157 -48.99 -76.58 -24.05
CA ALA A 157 -50.22 -77.33 -23.89
C ALA A 157 -50.96 -77.61 -25.22
N GLY A 158 -51.08 -78.90 -25.57
CA GLY A 158 -51.86 -79.37 -26.73
C GLY A 158 -53.39 -79.46 -26.52
N THR A 159 -53.90 -79.11 -25.33
CA THR A 159 -55.34 -79.16 -25.00
C THR A 159 -55.84 -77.82 -24.46
N THR A 160 -57.10 -77.48 -24.74
CA THR A 160 -57.72 -76.21 -24.31
C THR A 160 -57.75 -76.02 -22.79
N GLN A 161 -57.92 -77.12 -22.03
CA GLN A 161 -57.95 -77.09 -20.56
C GLN A 161 -56.56 -76.80 -19.95
N ALA A 162 -55.49 -77.34 -20.54
CA ALA A 162 -54.13 -77.07 -20.08
C ALA A 162 -53.72 -75.61 -20.40
N LEU A 163 -54.17 -75.08 -21.55
CA LEU A 163 -53.97 -73.68 -21.90
C LEU A 163 -54.70 -72.71 -20.93
N GLU A 164 -55.93 -73.02 -20.53
CA GLU A 164 -56.68 -72.21 -19.55
C GLU A 164 -56.00 -72.19 -18.17
N SER A 165 -55.43 -73.33 -17.75
CA SER A 165 -54.64 -73.42 -16.52
C SER A 165 -53.34 -72.61 -16.61
N GLU A 166 -52.61 -72.68 -17.72
CA GLU A 166 -51.38 -71.91 -17.95
C GLU A 166 -51.66 -70.39 -17.95
N ILE A 167 -52.76 -69.95 -18.57
CA ILE A 167 -53.18 -68.55 -18.54
C ILE A 167 -53.55 -68.10 -17.12
N THR A 168 -54.23 -68.95 -16.34
CA THR A 168 -54.59 -68.64 -14.96
C THR A 168 -53.36 -68.46 -14.07
N VAL A 169 -52.34 -69.31 -14.25
CA VAL A 169 -51.04 -69.19 -13.56
C VAL A 169 -50.33 -67.91 -13.96
N LEU A 170 -50.26 -67.59 -15.26
CA LEU A 170 -49.66 -66.34 -15.72
C LEU A 170 -50.38 -65.11 -15.14
N LEU A 171 -51.72 -65.11 -15.13
CA LEU A 171 -52.50 -63.98 -14.61
C LEU A 171 -52.29 -63.80 -13.09
N GLY A 172 -52.18 -64.90 -12.35
CA GLY A 172 -51.81 -64.91 -10.94
C GLY A 172 -50.39 -64.36 -10.70
N GLY A 173 -49.42 -64.82 -11.48
CA GLY A 173 -48.04 -64.35 -11.44
C GLY A 173 -47.88 -62.87 -11.75
N VAL A 174 -48.62 -62.37 -12.75
CA VAL A 174 -48.67 -60.93 -13.07
C VAL A 174 -49.29 -60.14 -11.90
N GLY A 175 -50.38 -60.63 -11.31
CA GLY A 175 -51.01 -59.99 -10.14
C GLY A 175 -50.07 -59.86 -8.95
N THR A 176 -49.28 -60.90 -8.67
CA THR A 176 -48.33 -60.90 -7.54
C THR A 176 -47.08 -60.06 -7.80
N ALA A 177 -46.66 -59.96 -9.06
CA ALA A 177 -45.58 -59.07 -9.49
C ALA A 177 -45.89 -57.60 -9.17
N PHE A 178 -47.14 -57.15 -9.32
CA PHE A 178 -47.54 -55.79 -9.00
C PHE A 178 -47.36 -55.44 -7.52
N TYR A 179 -47.51 -56.40 -6.60
CA TYR A 179 -47.30 -56.16 -5.17
C TYR A 179 -45.84 -55.78 -4.85
N VAL A 180 -44.89 -56.33 -5.60
CA VAL A 180 -43.46 -55.98 -5.47
C VAL A 180 -43.22 -54.51 -5.83
N SER A 181 -43.84 -54.04 -6.92
CA SER A 181 -43.77 -52.62 -7.34
C SER A 181 -44.42 -51.69 -6.32
N ILE A 182 -45.64 -52.02 -5.89
CA ILE A 182 -46.39 -51.22 -4.91
C ILE A 182 -45.58 -51.06 -3.63
N TYR A 183 -44.93 -52.14 -3.16
CA TYR A 183 -44.07 -52.09 -1.98
C TYR A 183 -42.86 -51.17 -2.17
N GLY A 184 -42.17 -51.26 -3.31
CA GLY A 184 -41.02 -50.40 -3.63
C GLY A 184 -41.39 -48.92 -3.72
N ILE A 185 -42.53 -48.60 -4.34
CA ILE A 185 -43.07 -47.23 -4.41
C ILE A 185 -43.45 -46.73 -3.01
N PHE A 186 -44.16 -47.55 -2.23
CA PHE A 186 -44.54 -47.22 -0.86
C PHE A 186 -43.31 -46.88 -0.01
N LEU A 187 -42.26 -47.71 -0.07
CA LEU A 187 -41.00 -47.49 0.66
C LEU A 187 -40.34 -46.16 0.28
N SER A 188 -40.37 -45.76 -0.98
CA SER A 188 -39.84 -44.47 -1.43
C SER A 188 -40.62 -43.30 -0.84
N ILE A 189 -41.96 -43.35 -0.89
CA ILE A 189 -42.81 -42.30 -0.33
C ILE A 189 -42.59 -42.20 1.19
N TRP A 190 -42.56 -43.34 1.87
CA TRP A 190 -42.27 -43.43 3.30
C TRP A 190 -40.90 -42.86 3.63
N TRP A 191 -39.87 -43.21 2.84
CA TRP A 191 -38.53 -42.66 2.98
C TRP A 191 -38.50 -41.14 2.84
N ILE A 192 -39.07 -40.60 1.77
CA ILE A 192 -39.08 -39.16 1.46
C ILE A 192 -39.78 -38.38 2.58
N PHE A 193 -40.90 -38.88 3.09
CA PHE A 193 -41.64 -38.23 4.17
C PHE A 193 -40.77 -38.02 5.41
N PHE A 194 -40.12 -39.07 5.91
CA PHE A 194 -39.25 -38.95 7.08
C PHE A 194 -37.94 -38.21 6.79
N GLU A 195 -37.41 -38.33 5.57
CA GLU A 195 -36.23 -37.58 5.17
C GLU A 195 -36.48 -36.06 5.22
N LYS A 196 -37.59 -35.60 4.64
CA LYS A 196 -37.96 -34.17 4.67
C LYS A 196 -38.27 -33.69 6.08
N PHE A 197 -38.99 -34.49 6.86
CA PHE A 197 -39.31 -34.14 8.25
C PHE A 197 -38.06 -34.07 9.13
N GLY A 198 -37.13 -35.00 8.95
CA GLY A 198 -35.85 -35.00 9.66
C GLY A 198 -34.95 -33.84 9.27
N MET A 199 -34.84 -33.53 7.97
CA MET A 199 -34.04 -32.41 7.48
C MET A 199 -34.56 -31.08 8.02
N SER A 200 -35.88 -30.86 8.01
CA SER A 200 -36.49 -29.63 8.55
C SER A 200 -36.16 -29.42 10.04
N ARG A 201 -36.10 -30.50 10.84
CA ARG A 201 -35.67 -30.40 12.24
C ARG A 201 -34.20 -30.08 12.36
N PHE A 202 -33.36 -30.77 11.60
CA PHE A 202 -31.91 -30.53 11.58
C PHE A 202 -31.57 -29.09 11.17
N ASP A 203 -32.27 -28.53 10.17
CA ASP A 203 -32.07 -27.16 9.72
C ASP A 203 -32.46 -26.15 10.81
N HIS A 204 -33.56 -26.40 11.52
CA HIS A 204 -33.96 -25.57 12.67
C HIS A 204 -32.93 -25.61 13.80
N ASP A 205 -32.46 -26.82 14.15
CA ASP A 205 -31.45 -27.03 15.18
C ASP A 205 -30.13 -26.35 14.81
N SER A 206 -29.68 -26.51 13.55
CA SER A 206 -28.48 -25.85 13.01
C SER A 206 -28.61 -24.33 13.04
N PHE A 207 -29.79 -23.79 12.71
CA PHE A 207 -30.08 -22.36 12.78
C PHE A 207 -29.98 -21.82 14.21
N VAL A 208 -30.52 -22.55 15.20
CA VAL A 208 -30.41 -22.15 16.62
C VAL A 208 -28.95 -22.11 17.07
N ILE A 209 -28.15 -23.13 16.71
CA ILE A 209 -26.70 -23.14 17.00
C ILE A 209 -26.01 -21.96 16.33
N LYS A 210 -26.29 -21.70 15.05
CA LYS A 210 -25.72 -20.59 14.30
C LYS A 210 -26.02 -19.23 14.93
N GLU A 211 -27.27 -18.96 15.28
CA GLU A 211 -27.64 -17.65 15.84
C GLU A 211 -27.06 -17.47 17.26
N SER A 212 -27.06 -18.53 18.07
CA SER A 212 -26.48 -18.48 19.42
C SER A 212 -24.95 -18.36 19.43
N THR A 213 -24.26 -18.80 18.39
CA THR A 213 -22.78 -18.71 18.29
C THR A 213 -22.27 -17.57 17.42
N LYS A 214 -23.15 -16.83 16.78
CA LYS A 214 -22.82 -15.73 15.86
C LYS A 214 -21.89 -14.68 16.47
N SER A 215 -22.00 -14.41 17.77
CA SER A 215 -21.16 -13.45 18.48
C SER A 215 -19.67 -13.85 18.50
N PHE A 216 -19.38 -15.15 18.48
CA PHE A 216 -18.02 -15.70 18.54
C PHE A 216 -17.30 -15.70 17.19
N PHE A 217 -18.02 -15.48 16.08
CA PHE A 217 -17.46 -15.49 14.72
C PHE A 217 -17.42 -14.08 14.12
N TRP A 218 -16.44 -13.85 13.24
CA TRP A 218 -16.39 -12.63 12.45
C TRP A 218 -17.54 -12.58 11.44
N THR A 219 -18.41 -11.59 11.58
CA THR A 219 -19.41 -11.30 10.54
C THR A 219 -18.86 -10.28 9.54
N ARG A 220 -19.40 -10.26 8.31
CA ARG A 220 -19.04 -9.23 7.32
C ARG A 220 -19.25 -7.81 7.86
N ILE A 221 -20.33 -7.63 8.61
CA ILE A 221 -20.71 -6.36 9.25
C ILE A 221 -19.65 -5.94 10.28
N ASP A 222 -19.15 -6.89 11.09
CA ASP A 222 -18.09 -6.58 12.05
C ASP A 222 -16.82 -6.08 11.36
N ILE A 223 -16.37 -6.77 10.30
CA ILE A 223 -15.17 -6.41 9.54
C ILE A 223 -15.33 -5.03 8.88
N GLU A 224 -16.48 -4.80 8.24
CA GLU A 224 -16.82 -3.50 7.64
C GLU A 224 -16.86 -2.38 8.69
N SER A 225 -17.42 -2.64 9.87
CA SER A 225 -17.48 -1.66 10.96
C SER A 225 -16.11 -1.26 11.48
N ILE A 226 -15.17 -2.22 11.60
CA ILE A 226 -13.79 -1.96 11.98
C ILE A 226 -13.09 -1.12 10.90
N HIS A 227 -13.31 -1.45 9.63
CA HIS A 227 -12.75 -0.67 8.53
C HIS A 227 -13.29 0.78 8.52
N ILE A 228 -14.58 0.96 8.76
CA ILE A 228 -15.19 2.29 8.91
C ILE A 228 -14.61 3.04 10.12
N LYS A 229 -14.51 2.39 11.28
CA LYS A 229 -13.92 2.99 12.49
C LYS A 229 -12.48 3.43 12.27
N SER A 230 -11.67 2.57 11.64
CA SER A 230 -10.29 2.88 11.27
C SER A 230 -10.21 4.10 10.33
N ASN A 231 -11.08 4.16 9.32
CA ASN A 231 -11.14 5.30 8.42
C ASN A 231 -11.56 6.59 9.14
N LEU A 232 -12.55 6.53 10.04
CA LEU A 232 -12.95 7.67 10.86
C LEU A 232 -11.81 8.15 11.75
N ASP A 233 -11.09 7.24 12.41
CA ASP A 233 -9.89 7.59 13.21
C ASP A 233 -8.83 8.30 12.37
N ASN A 234 -8.61 7.83 11.13
CA ASN A 234 -7.70 8.49 10.20
C ASN A 234 -8.19 9.89 9.80
N PHE A 235 -9.49 10.07 9.59
CA PHE A 235 -10.08 11.40 9.34
C PHE A 235 -9.93 12.32 10.56
N THR A 236 -10.14 11.81 11.78
CA THR A 236 -9.94 12.60 13.01
C THR A 236 -8.48 13.01 13.18
N LYS A 237 -7.52 12.12 12.92
CA LYS A 237 -6.08 12.46 12.91
C LYS A 237 -5.77 13.53 11.87
N MET A 238 -6.29 13.39 10.64
CA MET A 238 -6.12 14.40 9.59
C MET A 238 -6.73 15.75 9.98
N SER A 239 -7.92 15.74 10.60
CA SER A 239 -8.57 16.95 11.09
C SER A 239 -7.77 17.62 12.22
N ASN A 240 -7.19 16.85 13.13
CA ASN A 240 -6.31 17.39 14.17
C ASN A 240 -5.04 18.01 13.59
N VAL A 241 -4.41 17.35 12.61
CA VAL A 241 -3.26 17.92 11.87
C VAL A 241 -3.68 19.20 11.14
N PHE A 242 -4.83 19.20 10.48
CA PHE A 242 -5.35 20.40 9.82
C PHE A 242 -5.63 21.54 10.80
N ASN A 243 -6.23 21.24 11.96
CA ASN A 243 -6.43 22.21 13.03
C ASN A 243 -5.10 22.75 13.57
N GLN A 244 -4.08 21.90 13.73
CA GLN A 244 -2.73 22.32 14.10
C GLN A 244 -2.08 23.20 13.01
N LEU A 245 -2.28 22.88 11.74
CA LEU A 245 -1.76 23.65 10.61
C LEU A 245 -2.47 25.01 10.44
N THR A 246 -3.74 25.08 10.83
CA THR A 246 -4.58 26.29 10.77
C THR A 246 -4.60 27.08 12.07
N SER A 247 -3.91 26.60 13.12
CA SER A 247 -3.72 27.36 14.36
C SER A 247 -3.13 28.73 14.07
N SER A 248 -3.56 29.72 14.85
CA SER A 248 -3.10 31.11 14.79
C SER A 248 -1.57 31.23 14.66
N ASP A 249 -0.82 30.40 15.36
CA ASP A 249 0.65 30.46 15.42
C ASP A 249 1.33 30.24 14.05
N ILE A 250 0.83 29.34 13.20
CA ILE A 250 1.41 29.11 11.88
C ILE A 250 1.01 30.22 10.92
N LEU A 251 -0.24 30.69 10.98
CA LEU A 251 -0.69 31.84 10.19
C LEU A 251 0.06 33.11 10.58
N GLU A 252 0.35 33.30 11.86
CA GLU A 252 1.16 34.40 12.38
C GLU A 252 2.62 34.26 11.95
N THR A 253 3.18 33.05 11.98
CA THR A 253 4.53 32.78 11.47
C THR A 253 4.64 33.05 9.96
N ILE A 254 3.63 32.67 9.18
CA ILE A 254 3.55 32.95 7.74
C ILE A 254 3.48 34.46 7.50
N ASN A 255 2.58 35.18 8.20
CA ASN A 255 2.46 36.63 8.07
C ASN A 255 3.77 37.33 8.46
N ASN A 256 4.40 36.94 9.57
CA ASN A 256 5.69 37.47 9.99
C ASN A 256 6.80 37.19 8.97
N SER A 257 6.81 36.00 8.35
CA SER A 257 7.76 35.67 7.28
C SER A 257 7.52 36.51 6.01
N ILE A 258 6.26 36.71 5.61
CA ILE A 258 5.89 37.57 4.49
C ILE A 258 6.35 39.00 4.76
N GLU A 259 6.09 39.53 5.96
CA GLU A 259 6.49 40.90 6.32
C GLU A 259 8.01 41.08 6.34
N ARG A 260 8.76 40.08 6.86
CA ARG A 260 10.23 40.10 6.80
C ARG A 260 10.75 40.09 5.36
N ARG A 261 10.15 39.28 4.48
CA ARG A 261 10.52 39.25 3.05
C ARG A 261 10.17 40.56 2.35
N PHE A 262 9.05 41.18 2.70
CA PHE A 262 8.64 42.46 2.15
C PHE A 262 9.60 43.59 2.56
N LYS A 263 10.00 43.64 3.85
CA LYS A 263 11.02 44.58 4.33
C LYS A 263 12.38 44.38 3.64
N ALA A 264 12.83 43.13 3.48
CA ALA A 264 14.06 42.85 2.77
C ALA A 264 14.01 43.28 1.28
N LEU A 265 12.84 43.12 0.63
CA LEU A 265 12.62 43.56 -0.74
C LEU A 265 12.60 45.08 -0.87
N ASP A 266 12.00 45.78 0.10
CA ASP A 266 11.99 47.25 0.17
C ASP A 266 13.40 47.82 0.41
N GLU A 267 14.20 47.20 1.28
CA GLU A 267 15.62 47.55 1.44
C GLU A 267 16.43 47.32 0.15
N LEU A 268 16.14 46.24 -0.58
CA LEU A 268 16.83 45.92 -1.83
C LEU A 268 16.48 46.94 -2.93
N LEU A 269 15.19 47.31 -3.05
CA LEU A 269 14.74 48.36 -3.97
C LEU A 269 15.38 49.71 -3.66
N ASN A 270 15.45 50.08 -2.37
CA ASN A 270 16.12 51.32 -1.97
C ASN A 270 17.62 51.30 -2.31
N LYS A 271 18.30 50.17 -2.11
CA LYS A 271 19.71 50.01 -2.52
C LYS A 271 19.88 50.08 -4.03
N GLU A 272 18.97 49.51 -4.81
CA GLU A 272 18.97 49.59 -6.28
C GLU A 272 18.78 51.04 -6.76
N LEU A 273 17.88 51.80 -6.13
CA LEU A 273 17.67 53.22 -6.43
C LEU A 273 18.92 54.05 -6.17
N ILE A 274 19.59 53.84 -5.02
CA ILE A 274 20.87 54.50 -4.71
C ILE A 274 21.97 54.07 -5.68
N LEU A 275 22.00 52.80 -6.09
CA LEU A 275 22.98 52.32 -7.07
C LEU A 275 22.74 52.97 -8.44
N SER A 276 21.48 53.12 -8.85
CA SER A 276 21.08 53.77 -10.08
C SER A 276 21.46 55.26 -10.08
N SER A 277 21.28 55.97 -8.96
CA SER A 277 21.72 57.36 -8.86
C SER A 277 23.25 57.49 -8.95
N LYS A 278 24.00 56.61 -8.29
CA LYS A 278 25.47 56.56 -8.42
C LYS A 278 25.94 56.21 -9.82
N LEU A 279 25.19 55.36 -10.55
CA LEU A 279 25.47 55.08 -11.96
C LEU A 279 25.26 56.31 -12.84
N ASP A 280 24.21 57.10 -12.60
CA ASP A 280 23.97 58.36 -13.33
C ASP A 280 25.10 59.37 -13.07
N GLU A 281 25.52 59.55 -11.81
CA GLU A 281 26.67 60.38 -11.44
C GLU A 281 27.97 59.92 -12.14
N ASN A 282 28.24 58.62 -12.19
CA ASN A 282 29.39 58.07 -12.88
C ASN A 282 29.33 58.27 -14.40
N ILE A 283 28.15 58.13 -15.02
CA ILE A 283 27.95 58.41 -16.45
C ILE A 283 28.22 59.90 -16.75
N GLN A 284 27.77 60.80 -15.88
CA GLN A 284 28.05 62.24 -16.03
C GLN A 284 29.56 62.52 -15.90
N MET A 285 30.25 61.91 -14.95
CA MET A 285 31.70 62.02 -14.78
C MET A 285 32.49 61.47 -15.99
N LEU A 286 32.06 60.34 -16.56
CA LEU A 286 32.66 59.79 -17.78
C LEU A 286 32.47 60.74 -18.98
N ASN A 287 31.29 61.36 -19.10
CA ASN A 287 31.03 62.34 -20.15
C ASN A 287 31.91 63.60 -20.00
N SER A 288 32.12 64.11 -18.78
CA SER A 288 33.03 65.22 -18.55
C SER A 288 34.48 64.84 -18.85
N MET A 289 34.95 63.66 -18.40
CA MET A 289 36.28 63.16 -18.73
C MET A 289 36.47 62.99 -20.24
N SER A 290 35.48 62.48 -20.97
CA SER A 290 35.52 62.36 -22.43
C SER A 290 35.68 63.72 -23.11
N LYS A 291 34.98 64.74 -22.62
CA LYS A 291 35.10 66.12 -23.10
C LYS A 291 36.48 66.70 -22.82
N ASP A 292 37.05 66.45 -21.65
CA ASP A 292 38.40 66.89 -21.28
C ASP A 292 39.47 66.19 -22.14
N ILE A 293 39.33 64.89 -22.38
CA ILE A 293 40.19 64.12 -23.30
C ILE A 293 40.11 64.69 -24.72
N SER A 294 38.91 64.98 -25.22
CA SER A 294 38.72 65.59 -26.55
C SER A 294 39.39 66.97 -26.65
N SER A 295 39.28 67.80 -25.60
CA SER A 295 39.95 69.10 -25.54
C SER A 295 41.47 68.97 -25.53
N THR A 296 41.98 67.97 -24.79
CA THR A 296 43.42 67.67 -24.69
C THR A 296 43.96 67.19 -26.03
N LEU A 297 43.24 66.30 -26.73
CA LEU A 297 43.60 65.85 -28.08
C LEU A 297 43.68 67.02 -29.07
N ASN A 298 42.72 67.95 -29.05
CA ASN A 298 42.77 69.15 -29.88
C ASN A 298 43.99 70.04 -29.56
N SER A 299 44.38 70.13 -28.29
CA SER A 299 45.58 70.87 -27.89
C SER A 299 46.87 70.20 -28.38
N PHE A 300 46.95 68.86 -28.30
CA PHE A 300 48.06 68.08 -28.85
C PHE A 300 48.17 68.24 -30.37
N GLU A 301 47.04 68.26 -31.08
CA GLU A 301 47.03 68.46 -32.53
C GLU A 301 47.54 69.86 -32.92
N LYS A 302 47.14 70.90 -32.18
CA LYS A 302 47.71 72.25 -32.34
C LYS A 302 49.22 72.27 -32.07
N GLN A 303 49.67 71.58 -31.01
CA GLN A 303 51.09 71.52 -30.66
C GLN A 303 51.90 70.76 -31.71
N LYS A 304 51.36 69.65 -32.24
CA LYS A 304 51.94 68.92 -33.38
C LYS A 304 52.11 69.83 -34.59
N ASN A 305 51.07 70.58 -34.97
CA ASN A 305 51.13 71.51 -36.10
C ASN A 305 52.20 72.61 -35.90
N LEU A 306 52.34 73.13 -34.68
CA LEU A 306 53.41 74.06 -34.31
C LEU A 306 54.80 73.44 -34.45
N TYR A 307 54.98 72.19 -34.04
CA TYR A 307 56.25 71.47 -34.23
C TYR A 307 56.57 71.23 -35.72
N THR A 308 55.58 70.88 -36.54
CA THR A 308 55.76 70.73 -37.99
C THR A 308 56.20 72.06 -38.62
N LEU A 309 55.55 73.17 -38.26
CA LEU A 309 55.92 74.51 -38.71
C LEU A 309 57.33 74.90 -38.25
N SER A 310 57.69 74.56 -37.00
CA SER A 310 59.04 74.80 -36.47
C SER A 310 60.09 73.99 -37.23
N ALA A 311 59.79 72.76 -37.63
CA ALA A 311 60.69 71.93 -38.44
C ALA A 311 60.86 72.49 -39.86
N GLU A 312 59.79 73.00 -40.48
CA GLU A 312 59.85 73.68 -41.78
C GLU A 312 60.68 74.97 -41.70
N LEU A 313 60.48 75.80 -40.67
CA LEU A 313 61.26 77.01 -40.43
C LEU A 313 62.74 76.69 -40.17
N LEU A 314 63.03 75.65 -39.40
CA LEU A 314 64.41 75.17 -39.19
C LEU A 314 65.04 74.73 -40.51
N ASN A 315 64.32 73.98 -41.33
CA ASN A 315 64.80 73.55 -42.64
C ASN A 315 65.09 74.75 -43.56
N ALA A 316 64.17 75.73 -43.62
CA ALA A 316 64.37 76.97 -44.36
C ALA A 316 65.57 77.78 -43.85
N ASN A 317 65.79 77.82 -42.54
CA ASN A 317 66.93 78.49 -41.92
C ASN A 317 68.24 77.74 -42.20
N ILE A 318 68.26 76.41 -42.23
CA ILE A 318 69.44 75.61 -42.62
C ILE A 318 69.82 75.89 -44.08
N ILE A 319 68.84 75.99 -44.98
CA ILE A 319 69.08 76.36 -46.39
C ILE A 319 69.70 77.77 -46.48
N LYS A 320 69.16 78.74 -45.75
CA LYS A 320 69.74 80.10 -45.67
C LYS A 320 71.15 80.10 -45.06
N LEU A 321 71.38 79.32 -43.99
CA LEU A 321 72.69 79.20 -43.34
C LEU A 321 73.74 78.67 -44.32
N ASN A 322 73.41 77.61 -45.07
CA ASN A 322 74.29 77.08 -46.12
C ASN A 322 74.63 78.16 -47.16
N SER A 323 73.66 78.96 -47.60
CA SER A 323 73.92 80.04 -48.57
C SER A 323 74.80 81.18 -48.01
N HIS A 324 74.77 81.41 -46.70
CA HIS A 324 75.65 82.38 -46.03
C HIS A 324 77.06 81.83 -45.78
N MET A 325 77.21 80.50 -45.72
CA MET A 325 78.49 79.82 -45.46
C MET A 325 79.44 79.84 -46.67
N ASP A 326 78.90 79.93 -47.89
CA ASP A 326 79.69 80.08 -49.13
C ASP A 326 80.42 81.45 -49.24
N ASN A 327 80.13 82.41 -48.36
CA ASN A 327 80.49 83.83 -48.56
C ASN A 327 81.38 84.46 -47.47
N LEU A 328 82.03 83.71 -46.57
CA LEU A 328 82.79 84.31 -45.45
C LEU A 328 84.22 83.78 -45.24
N SER A 329 85.17 84.73 -45.20
CA SER A 329 86.63 84.59 -45.09
C SER A 329 87.15 84.49 -43.64
N SER A 330 88.38 83.99 -43.50
CA SER A 330 88.85 83.05 -42.46
C SER A 330 89.14 83.57 -41.04
N GLU A 331 88.72 84.76 -40.63
CA GLU A 331 89.12 85.30 -39.31
C GLU A 331 88.03 85.16 -38.23
N ASN A 332 86.75 85.03 -38.60
CA ASN A 332 85.64 84.90 -37.64
C ASN A 332 85.26 83.44 -37.28
N LEU A 333 85.79 82.45 -37.99
CA LEU A 333 85.52 81.02 -37.75
C LEU A 333 85.95 80.53 -36.36
N LYS A 334 87.02 81.11 -35.80
CA LYS A 334 87.57 80.70 -34.50
C LYS A 334 86.68 81.14 -33.32
N SER A 335 86.02 82.30 -33.44
CA SER A 335 85.08 82.81 -32.44
C SER A 335 83.79 81.99 -32.40
N ILE A 336 83.26 81.65 -33.59
CA ILE A 336 82.00 80.90 -33.72
C ILE A 336 82.15 79.46 -33.21
N TYR A 337 83.25 78.78 -33.52
CA TYR A 337 83.50 77.41 -33.02
C TYR A 337 83.51 77.37 -31.48
N THR A 338 84.16 78.35 -30.85
CA THR A 338 84.24 78.44 -29.38
C THR A 338 82.86 78.66 -28.74
N ASN A 339 82.01 79.49 -29.35
CA ASN A 339 80.67 79.78 -28.83
C ASN A 339 79.70 78.59 -29.00
N ILE A 340 79.81 77.83 -30.09
CA ILE A 340 79.01 76.61 -30.30
C ILE A 340 79.41 75.54 -29.28
N VAL A 341 80.71 75.30 -29.07
CA VAL A 341 81.20 74.34 -28.06
C VAL A 341 80.71 74.73 -26.66
N LYS A 342 80.80 76.01 -26.30
CA LYS A 342 80.34 76.51 -25.00
C LYS A 342 78.83 76.31 -24.80
N SER A 343 78.03 76.49 -25.86
CA SER A 343 76.57 76.28 -25.81
C SER A 343 76.21 74.80 -25.63
N ILE A 344 76.91 73.90 -26.33
CA ILE A 344 76.73 72.45 -26.20
C ILE A 344 77.13 71.97 -24.79
N GLU A 345 78.21 72.50 -24.23
CA GLU A 345 78.70 72.16 -22.89
C GLU A 345 77.77 72.68 -21.78
N THR A 346 77.15 73.85 -21.98
CA THR A 346 76.13 74.39 -21.07
C THR A 346 74.88 73.52 -21.09
N MET A 347 74.43 73.10 -22.28
CA MET A 347 73.26 72.23 -22.45
C MET A 347 73.48 70.83 -21.85
N LYS A 348 74.69 70.27 -21.96
CA LYS A 348 75.09 69.03 -21.28
C LYS A 348 75.02 69.16 -19.76
N ASN A 349 75.58 70.24 -19.20
CA ASN A 349 75.55 70.48 -17.75
C ASN A 349 74.12 70.65 -17.20
N ASP A 350 73.23 71.29 -17.95
CA ASP A 350 71.83 71.43 -17.54
C ASP A 350 71.09 70.09 -17.57
N MET A 351 71.41 69.21 -18.54
CA MET A 351 70.84 67.88 -18.62
C MET A 351 71.31 66.95 -17.49
N GLU A 352 72.61 67.01 -17.13
CA GLU A 352 73.17 66.29 -15.98
C GLU A 352 72.58 66.80 -14.64
N LYS A 353 72.29 68.11 -14.51
CA LYS A 353 71.59 68.66 -13.32
C LYS A 353 70.17 68.14 -13.17
N ILE A 354 69.45 67.96 -14.27
CA ILE A 354 68.10 67.39 -14.26
C ILE A 354 68.16 65.93 -13.81
N GLU A 355 69.10 65.15 -14.33
CA GLU A 355 69.33 63.76 -13.92
C GLU A 355 69.69 63.64 -12.43
N TRP A 356 70.60 64.50 -11.95
CA TRP A 356 70.97 64.56 -10.52
C TRP A 356 69.80 64.94 -9.61
N LYS A 357 68.97 65.92 -9.99
CA LYS A 357 67.77 66.29 -9.20
C LYS A 357 66.78 65.14 -9.13
N PHE A 358 66.53 64.47 -10.25
CA PHE A 358 65.59 63.35 -10.31
C PHE A 358 66.06 62.19 -9.43
N LYS A 359 67.36 61.88 -9.44
CA LYS A 359 67.95 60.82 -8.62
C LYS A 359 67.97 61.17 -7.14
N LYS A 360 68.33 62.42 -6.81
CA LYS A 360 68.34 62.91 -5.43
C LYS A 360 66.95 62.91 -4.79
N GLU A 361 65.91 63.32 -5.52
CA GLU A 361 64.53 63.28 -4.99
C GLU A 361 64.04 61.86 -4.74
N ILE A 362 64.47 60.88 -5.54
CA ILE A 362 64.15 59.46 -5.32
C ILE A 362 64.90 58.92 -4.09
N ASP A 363 66.19 59.20 -3.97
CA ASP A 363 67.01 58.71 -2.85
C ASP A 363 66.59 59.34 -1.50
N GLU A 364 66.27 60.65 -1.47
CA GLU A 364 65.72 61.32 -0.27
C GLU A 364 64.33 60.80 0.13
N TYR A 365 63.52 60.32 -0.84
CA TYR A 365 62.22 59.74 -0.56
C TYR A 365 62.36 58.37 0.13
N ASP A 366 63.31 57.54 -0.32
CA ASP A 366 63.54 56.18 0.18
C ASP A 366 64.18 56.19 1.58
N GLU A 367 65.15 57.08 1.82
CA GLU A 367 65.81 57.23 3.13
C GLU A 367 64.82 57.73 4.20
N LYS A 368 63.91 58.63 3.83
CA LYS A 368 62.91 59.20 4.75
C LYS A 368 61.81 58.20 5.13
N ILE A 369 61.47 57.26 4.24
CA ILE A 369 60.58 56.14 4.56
C ILE A 369 61.28 55.15 5.48
N THR A 370 62.54 54.81 5.20
CA THR A 370 63.33 53.87 6.00
C THR A 370 63.53 54.37 7.43
N HIS A 371 63.89 55.65 7.61
CA HIS A 371 64.04 56.26 8.93
C HIS A 371 62.71 56.34 9.71
N LYS A 372 61.57 56.59 9.04
CA LYS A 372 60.26 56.56 9.69
C LYS A 372 59.85 55.17 10.16
N LEU A 373 60.19 54.14 9.39
CA LEU A 373 59.94 52.74 9.76
C LEU A 373 60.82 52.31 10.94
N GLN A 374 62.10 52.69 10.94
CA GLN A 374 63.03 52.34 12.02
C GLN A 374 62.67 53.02 13.35
N ASN A 375 62.35 54.32 13.34
CA ASN A 375 61.86 55.01 14.54
C ASN A 375 60.54 54.42 15.06
N SER A 376 59.65 53.97 14.17
CA SER A 376 58.39 53.33 14.59
C SER A 376 58.66 51.97 15.24
N LEU A 377 59.64 51.20 14.76
CA LEU A 377 60.05 49.92 15.34
C LEU A 377 60.72 50.08 16.71
N GLU A 378 61.60 51.07 16.89
CA GLU A 378 62.21 51.35 18.21
C GLU A 378 61.17 51.80 19.25
N LEU A 379 60.21 52.64 18.85
CA LEU A 379 59.10 53.06 19.73
C LEU A 379 58.23 51.88 20.15
N ILE A 380 57.95 50.96 19.23
CA ILE A 380 57.20 49.73 19.54
C ILE A 380 57.98 48.88 20.55
N ASP A 381 59.29 48.67 20.35
CA ASP A 381 60.11 47.83 21.22
C ASP A 381 60.20 48.38 22.65
N VAL A 382 60.38 49.71 22.79
CA VAL A 382 60.37 50.41 24.09
C VAL A 382 59.05 50.24 24.82
N GLU A 383 57.92 50.40 24.13
CA GLU A 383 56.59 50.21 24.74
C GLU A 383 56.34 48.75 25.12
N THR A 384 56.72 47.77 24.29
CA THR A 384 56.61 46.35 24.68
C THR A 384 57.47 46.00 25.89
N SER A 385 58.71 46.51 25.99
CA SER A 385 59.58 46.29 27.14
C SER A 385 58.97 46.86 28.43
N LYS A 386 58.36 48.05 28.33
CA LYS A 386 57.66 48.71 29.43
C LYS A 386 56.42 47.93 29.87
N ILE A 387 55.60 47.47 28.92
CA ILE A 387 54.43 46.62 29.19
C ILE A 387 54.85 45.32 29.89
N VAL A 388 55.94 44.67 29.46
CA VAL A 388 56.45 43.44 30.10
C VAL A 388 56.89 43.72 31.53
N LYS A 389 57.55 44.86 31.78
CA LYS A 389 57.99 45.27 33.12
C LYS A 389 56.80 45.55 34.03
N ASP A 390 55.81 46.29 33.54
CA ASP A 390 54.57 46.59 34.29
C ASP A 390 53.79 45.30 34.60
N LEU A 391 53.75 44.34 33.67
CA LEU A 391 53.16 43.01 33.91
C LEU A 391 53.91 42.19 34.96
N SER A 392 55.24 42.35 35.05
CA SER A 392 56.06 41.67 36.06
C SER A 392 55.87 42.28 37.45
N GLU A 393 55.79 43.61 37.57
CA GLU A 393 55.47 44.31 38.83
C GLU A 393 54.03 44.00 39.29
N PHE A 394 53.06 43.93 38.37
CA PHE A 394 51.69 43.55 38.70
C PHE A 394 51.59 42.10 39.22
N LYS A 395 52.46 41.20 38.74
CA LYS A 395 52.54 39.81 39.21
C LYS A 395 53.12 39.70 40.62
N GLU A 396 54.09 40.55 40.97
CA GLU A 396 54.65 40.62 42.33
C GLU A 396 53.69 41.28 43.33
N LEU A 397 52.83 42.20 42.90
CA LEU A 397 51.80 42.82 43.75
C LEU A 397 50.54 41.95 43.99
N SER A 398 50.39 40.81 43.29
CA SER A 398 49.25 39.87 43.47
C SER A 398 49.60 38.59 44.24
N LYS A 399 50.76 38.55 44.91
CA LYS A 399 51.18 37.52 45.88
C LYS A 399 51.71 38.20 47.14
#